data_AF-A0A554KD60-F1
#
_entry.id   AF-A0A554KD60-F1
#
_cell.length_a   1.000
_cell.length_b   1.000
_cell.length_c   1.000
_cell.angle_alpha   90.00
_cell.angle_beta   90.00
_cell.angle_gamma   90.00
#
_symmetry.space_group_name_H-M   'P 1'
#
loop_
_entity.id
_entity.type
_entity.pdbx_description
1 polymer ?
#
loop_
_entity_poly.entity_id
_entity_poly.type
_entity_poly.pdbx_seq_one_letter_code
_entity_poly.pdbx_strand_id
1 'polypeptide(L)'
;MSVVGASIALLFLYFSGYRREFPLVQETHALTPAETNTKIKTLTFFSLQNQTIIASGGSVTSDFSVFVGEQSPVVKNAYIEVEGVTKQAASQTITIDSIQQGTGSLPTPRVRTFAIDSSGKDNPFTILYRGDETTGNDLAAYLAGIITSPGPYTFTIKVDVSGAGVSLLGARLALLYQFTQSAGGAFPATGTVISPTFNTYAVNGATFNSILWKGAKPTGTNVRLQLATSNCPNGETNPPVCSTGTWNYVGGATCLANDYYTPPPDDGTHADAATPLMCYNEFNNKRYFRYKVILCSSSNCTDAGNSTPQVDDVIVNWSP
;
A
#
# COMPACT_ATOMS: atom_id res chain seq x y z
N MET A 1 -73.85 -9.85 49.66
CA MET A 1 -72.75 -10.21 48.73
C MET A 1 -73.22 -11.38 47.88
N SER A 2 -73.85 -11.11 46.74
CA SER A 2 -74.04 -12.05 45.63
C SER A 2 -75.06 -11.40 44.69
N VAL A 3 -74.60 -10.89 43.56
CA VAL A 3 -75.44 -10.55 42.40
C VAL A 3 -74.52 -10.81 41.21
N VAL A 4 -74.58 -11.97 40.58
CA VAL A 4 -75.54 -12.40 39.55
C VAL A 4 -75.53 -11.45 38.35
N GLY A 5 -75.13 -11.96 37.20
CA GLY A 5 -75.16 -11.21 35.94
C GLY A 5 -74.64 -12.07 34.80
N ALA A 6 -75.40 -13.10 34.44
CA ALA A 6 -75.19 -13.85 33.22
C ALA A 6 -76.02 -13.23 32.07
N SER A 7 -75.36 -13.14 30.92
CA SER A 7 -75.86 -13.49 29.58
C SER A 7 -76.50 -12.46 28.63
N ILE A 8 -75.94 -12.53 27.40
CA ILE A 8 -76.47 -12.28 26.05
C ILE A 8 -76.04 -10.92 25.45
N ALA A 9 -74.90 -10.86 24.74
CA ALA A 9 -74.59 -11.38 23.39
C ALA A 9 -75.24 -10.56 22.27
N LEU A 10 -74.41 -9.78 21.57
CA LEU A 10 -74.72 -9.26 20.24
C LEU A 10 -73.66 -9.80 19.26
N LEU A 11 -74.17 -10.61 18.34
CA LEU A 11 -73.47 -11.28 17.26
C LEU A 11 -73.11 -10.26 16.17
N PHE A 12 -71.82 -10.14 15.83
CA PHE A 12 -71.39 -9.58 14.55
C PHE A 12 -70.48 -10.61 13.87
N LEU A 13 -70.99 -11.17 12.77
CA LEU A 13 -70.25 -12.01 11.83
C LEU A 13 -69.11 -11.19 11.23
N TYR A 14 -67.86 -11.64 11.42
CA TYR A 14 -66.71 -11.17 10.64
C TYR A 14 -66.09 -12.34 9.87
N PHE A 15 -65.89 -12.09 8.59
CA PHE A 15 -65.41 -13.02 7.58
C PHE A 15 -63.99 -13.52 7.86
N SER A 16 -63.82 -14.83 7.63
CA SER A 16 -62.59 -15.61 7.71
C SER A 16 -61.47 -15.08 6.80
N GLY A 17 -60.42 -14.53 7.40
CA GLY A 17 -59.10 -14.39 6.78
C GLY A 17 -58.17 -15.49 7.30
N TYR A 18 -57.76 -16.41 6.43
CA TYR A 18 -56.74 -17.42 6.72
C TYR A 18 -55.40 -16.72 7.03
N ARG A 19 -55.00 -16.68 8.30
CA ARG A 19 -53.63 -16.31 8.70
C ARG A 19 -52.77 -17.58 8.61
N ARG A 20 -51.93 -17.70 7.58
CA ARG A 20 -50.79 -18.62 7.62
C ARG A 20 -49.72 -17.97 8.48
N GLU A 21 -49.59 -18.44 9.71
CA GLU A 21 -48.38 -18.18 10.49
C GLU A 21 -47.26 -19.02 9.87
N PHE A 22 -46.33 -18.35 9.18
CA PHE A 22 -45.07 -18.96 8.82
C PHE A 22 -44.20 -18.97 10.08
N PRO A 23 -43.81 -20.14 10.62
CA PRO A 23 -42.83 -20.15 11.68
C PRO A 23 -41.54 -19.54 11.14
N LEU A 24 -41.02 -18.53 11.84
CA LEU A 24 -39.65 -18.07 11.65
C LEU A 24 -38.73 -19.23 12.06
N VAL A 25 -38.31 -20.03 11.08
CA VAL A 25 -37.15 -20.90 11.24
C VAL A 25 -35.94 -19.98 11.19
N GLN A 26 -35.48 -19.53 12.35
CA GLN A 26 -34.15 -18.93 12.46
C GLN A 26 -33.15 -20.08 12.38
N GLU A 27 -32.67 -20.39 11.18
CA GLU A 27 -31.48 -21.23 11.03
C GLU A 27 -30.28 -20.45 11.56
N THR A 28 -29.89 -20.70 12.80
CA THR A 28 -28.56 -20.35 13.29
C THR A 28 -27.57 -21.31 12.63
N HIS A 29 -27.11 -20.96 11.43
CA HIS A 29 -25.85 -21.52 10.93
C HIS A 29 -24.74 -21.02 11.85
N ALA A 30 -24.33 -21.87 12.80
CA ALA A 30 -23.07 -21.65 13.48
C ALA A 30 -21.98 -21.62 12.41
N LEU A 31 -21.27 -20.50 12.30
CA LEU A 31 -20.10 -20.40 11.42
C LEU A 31 -19.18 -21.57 11.74
N THR A 32 -18.77 -22.30 10.71
CA THR A 32 -17.80 -23.37 10.86
C THR A 32 -16.49 -22.79 11.42
N PRO A 33 -15.64 -23.58 12.11
CA PRO A 33 -14.34 -23.11 12.57
C PRO A 33 -13.45 -22.49 11.47
N ALA A 34 -13.68 -22.89 10.20
CA ALA A 34 -13.02 -22.31 9.03
C ALA A 34 -13.54 -20.90 8.69
N GLU A 35 -14.82 -20.63 8.88
CA GLU A 35 -15.44 -19.31 8.65
C GLU A 35 -15.10 -18.31 9.75
N THR A 36 -14.88 -18.75 11.00
CA THR A 36 -14.42 -17.86 12.10
C THR A 36 -12.98 -17.36 11.96
N ASN A 37 -12.17 -18.01 11.12
CA ASN A 37 -10.75 -17.70 10.91
C ASN A 37 -10.46 -16.91 9.63
N THR A 38 -11.49 -16.63 8.84
CA THR A 38 -11.38 -15.74 7.69
C THR A 38 -11.25 -14.30 8.19
N LYS A 39 -10.16 -13.64 7.81
CA LYS A 39 -9.90 -12.23 8.12
C LYS A 39 -9.78 -11.43 6.82
N ILE A 40 -10.07 -10.14 6.93
CA ILE A 40 -9.93 -9.17 5.83
C ILE A 40 -8.90 -8.14 6.26
N LYS A 41 -8.03 -7.74 5.34
CA LYS A 41 -7.03 -6.71 5.57
C LYS A 41 -6.95 -5.77 4.39
N THR A 42 -6.85 -4.47 4.71
CA THR A 42 -6.56 -3.42 3.76
C THR A 42 -5.13 -2.98 3.96
N LEU A 43 -4.35 -2.98 2.89
CA LEU A 43 -3.00 -2.41 2.87
C LEU A 43 -2.96 -1.25 1.90
N THR A 44 -2.24 -0.20 2.28
CA THR A 44 -1.97 0.95 1.41
C THR A 44 -0.48 1.00 1.12
N PHE A 45 -0.14 1.06 -0.16
CA PHE A 45 1.23 1.16 -0.63
C PHE A 45 1.39 2.43 -1.43
N PHE A 46 2.46 3.16 -1.15
CA PHE A 46 2.86 4.24 -2.02
C PHE A 46 3.26 3.67 -3.39
N SER A 47 2.76 4.27 -4.48
CA SER A 47 3.08 3.81 -5.83
C SER A 47 3.79 4.85 -6.69
N LEU A 48 3.55 6.15 -6.46
CA LEU A 48 4.15 7.22 -7.26
C LEU A 48 4.19 8.54 -6.48
N GLN A 49 5.25 9.32 -6.68
CA GLN A 49 5.23 10.77 -6.44
C GLN A 49 6.10 11.42 -7.51
N ASN A 50 5.57 12.50 -8.09
CA ASN A 50 6.33 13.38 -8.94
C ASN A 50 6.19 14.81 -8.42
N GLN A 51 7.32 15.37 -8.01
CA GLN A 51 7.39 16.72 -7.43
C GLN A 51 7.65 17.79 -8.50
N THR A 52 7.95 17.40 -9.74
CA THR A 52 8.09 18.30 -10.89
C THR A 52 6.79 18.41 -11.68
N ILE A 53 6.66 19.48 -12.46
CA ILE A 53 5.55 19.62 -13.40
C ILE A 53 5.79 18.65 -14.56
N ILE A 54 4.82 17.77 -14.80
CA ILE A 54 4.75 16.97 -16.03
C ILE A 54 4.11 17.86 -17.09
N ALA A 55 4.84 18.17 -18.16
CA ALA A 55 4.29 18.94 -19.27
C ALA A 55 3.23 18.12 -20.04
N SER A 56 2.34 18.80 -20.77
CA SER A 56 1.40 18.12 -21.68
C SER A 56 2.15 17.27 -22.71
N GLY A 57 1.69 16.04 -22.93
CA GLY A 57 2.36 15.02 -23.75
C GLY A 57 3.47 14.28 -23.01
N GLY A 58 3.75 14.64 -21.76
CA GLY A 58 4.72 13.99 -20.89
C GLY A 58 4.15 12.76 -20.19
N SER A 59 5.06 11.98 -19.61
CA SER A 59 4.72 10.81 -18.81
C SER A 59 5.63 10.69 -17.59
N VAL A 60 5.15 9.99 -16.58
CA VAL A 60 5.96 9.53 -15.46
C VAL A 60 5.71 8.05 -15.24
N THR A 61 6.78 7.32 -14.95
CA THR A 61 6.76 5.89 -14.64
C THR A 61 7.44 5.67 -13.30
N SER A 62 6.88 4.83 -12.46
CA SER A 62 7.50 4.44 -11.20
C SER A 62 7.25 2.98 -10.87
N ASP A 63 8.28 2.34 -10.31
CA ASP A 63 8.18 1.00 -9.78
C ASP A 63 7.92 1.05 -8.28
N PHE A 64 6.98 0.23 -7.81
CA PHE A 64 6.61 0.11 -6.42
C PHE A 64 6.48 -1.36 -5.99
N SER A 65 6.64 -1.61 -4.69
CA SER A 65 6.60 -2.94 -4.11
C SER A 65 5.38 -3.10 -3.20
N VAL A 66 4.74 -4.23 -3.32
CA VAL A 66 3.62 -4.68 -2.48
C VAL A 66 4.09 -5.91 -1.72
N PHE A 67 3.83 -5.98 -0.43
CA PHE A 67 4.11 -7.17 0.36
C PHE A 67 2.84 -7.72 0.98
N VAL A 68 2.61 -9.01 0.76
CA VAL A 68 1.52 -9.77 1.39
C VAL A 68 2.15 -10.86 2.22
N GLY A 69 1.88 -10.89 3.53
CA GLY A 69 2.50 -11.85 4.45
C GLY A 69 1.64 -13.08 4.67
N GLU A 70 0.33 -12.95 4.54
CA GLU A 70 -0.61 -13.96 5.00
C GLU A 70 -0.76 -15.12 4.01
N GLN A 71 -0.94 -16.33 4.54
CA GLN A 71 -1.10 -17.54 3.75
C GLN A 71 -2.43 -17.53 2.98
N SER A 72 -2.39 -18.08 1.77
CA SER A 72 -3.55 -18.18 0.87
C SER A 72 -4.33 -16.86 0.73
N PRO A 73 -3.66 -15.75 0.35
CA PRO A 73 -4.34 -14.49 0.19
C PRO A 73 -5.30 -14.55 -1.00
N VAL A 74 -6.47 -13.95 -0.85
CA VAL A 74 -7.47 -13.82 -1.92
C VAL A 74 -7.79 -12.33 -2.06
N VAL A 75 -7.28 -11.71 -3.12
CA VAL A 75 -7.59 -10.31 -3.42
C VAL A 75 -9.11 -10.16 -3.64
N LYS A 76 -9.71 -9.20 -2.94
CA LYS A 76 -11.14 -8.89 -3.01
C LYS A 76 -11.41 -7.58 -3.71
N ASN A 77 -10.50 -6.62 -3.57
CA ASN A 77 -10.59 -5.33 -4.24
C ASN A 77 -9.21 -4.70 -4.33
N ALA A 78 -9.00 -3.86 -5.34
CA ALA A 78 -7.81 -3.05 -5.47
C ALA A 78 -8.11 -1.80 -6.28
N TYR A 79 -7.53 -0.67 -5.88
CA TYR A 79 -7.55 0.56 -6.66
C TYR A 79 -6.29 1.37 -6.40
N ILE A 80 -5.85 2.12 -7.40
CA ILE A 80 -4.83 3.14 -7.24
C ILE A 80 -5.54 4.48 -7.18
N GLU A 81 -5.39 5.17 -6.05
CA GLU A 81 -5.80 6.56 -5.96
C GLU A 81 -4.68 7.44 -6.50
N VAL A 82 -4.99 8.27 -7.48
CA VAL A 82 -4.07 9.21 -8.11
C VAL A 82 -4.55 10.62 -7.86
N GLU A 83 -3.69 11.46 -7.32
CA GLU A 83 -3.99 12.84 -6.96
C GLU A 83 -2.99 13.79 -7.60
N GLY A 84 -3.40 15.02 -7.86
CA GLY A 84 -2.51 16.06 -8.36
C GLY A 84 -3.24 17.38 -8.59
N VAL A 85 -2.53 18.33 -9.18
CA VAL A 85 -3.07 19.64 -9.56
C VAL A 85 -2.81 19.85 -11.05
N THR A 86 -3.87 20.06 -11.82
CA THR A 86 -3.71 20.40 -13.24
C THR A 86 -3.64 21.90 -13.45
N LYS A 87 -3.00 22.31 -14.54
CA LYS A 87 -3.05 23.70 -15.03
C LYS A 87 -4.34 23.98 -15.78
N GLN A 88 -4.74 25.24 -15.84
CA GLN A 88 -5.88 25.67 -16.65
C GLN A 88 -5.71 25.29 -18.13
N ALA A 89 -6.56 24.40 -18.64
CA ALA A 89 -6.77 24.12 -20.06
C ALA A 89 -8.11 23.42 -20.34
N ALA A 90 -8.53 23.38 -21.60
CA ALA A 90 -9.65 22.57 -22.04
C ALA A 90 -9.21 21.14 -22.43
N SER A 91 -10.13 20.18 -22.37
CA SER A 91 -9.93 18.80 -22.85
C SER A 91 -8.72 18.09 -22.23
N GLN A 92 -8.46 18.34 -20.94
CA GLN A 92 -7.37 17.72 -20.23
C GLN A 92 -7.69 16.26 -19.94
N THR A 93 -6.70 15.40 -20.14
CA THR A 93 -6.82 13.99 -19.79
C THR A 93 -5.60 13.49 -19.05
N ILE A 94 -5.86 12.55 -18.14
CA ILE A 94 -4.84 11.72 -17.53
C ILE A 94 -5.12 10.28 -17.92
N THR A 95 -4.10 9.60 -18.41
CA THR A 95 -4.17 8.19 -18.76
C THR A 95 -3.28 7.41 -17.79
N ILE A 96 -3.86 6.40 -17.14
CA ILE A 96 -3.17 5.58 -16.13
C ILE A 96 -3.09 4.14 -16.61
N ASP A 97 -1.94 3.52 -16.41
CA ASP A 97 -1.69 2.10 -16.66
C ASP A 97 -0.87 1.48 -15.53
N SER A 98 -1.00 0.16 -15.35
CA SER A 98 -0.24 -0.61 -14.38
C SER A 98 0.05 -2.04 -14.86
N ILE A 99 1.28 -2.50 -14.59
CA ILE A 99 1.75 -3.85 -14.96
C ILE A 99 2.68 -4.41 -13.88
N GLN A 100 2.80 -5.72 -13.81
CA GLN A 100 3.88 -6.37 -13.05
C GLN A 100 5.23 -6.05 -13.71
N GLN A 101 6.22 -5.77 -12.87
CA GLN A 101 7.56 -5.45 -13.36
C GLN A 101 8.14 -6.65 -14.14
N GLY A 102 8.70 -6.41 -15.32
CA GLY A 102 9.40 -7.42 -16.12
C GLY A 102 8.54 -8.26 -17.08
N THR A 103 7.22 -8.05 -17.15
CA THR A 103 6.33 -8.83 -18.04
C THR A 103 6.10 -8.24 -19.43
N GLY A 104 6.99 -7.37 -19.92
CA GLY A 104 6.93 -6.77 -21.26
C GLY A 104 6.80 -5.24 -21.25
N SER A 105 6.54 -4.66 -22.43
CA SER A 105 6.18 -3.24 -22.55
C SER A 105 4.80 -2.98 -21.93
N LEU A 106 4.50 -1.73 -21.59
CA LEU A 106 3.14 -1.28 -21.24
C LEU A 106 2.32 -1.14 -22.54
N PRO A 107 1.44 -2.10 -22.90
CA PRO A 107 0.25 -1.70 -23.63
C PRO A 107 -1.04 -2.42 -23.20
N THR A 108 -2.05 -1.56 -22.97
CA THR A 108 -3.48 -1.60 -23.41
C THR A 108 -4.62 -2.24 -22.61
N PRO A 109 -4.59 -3.41 -21.96
CA PRO A 109 -5.84 -3.97 -21.43
C PRO A 109 -6.37 -3.19 -20.22
N ARG A 110 -5.50 -2.55 -19.42
CA ARG A 110 -5.91 -1.82 -18.21
C ARG A 110 -5.74 -0.31 -18.32
N VAL A 111 -5.41 0.20 -19.50
CA VAL A 111 -5.22 1.63 -19.73
C VAL A 111 -6.56 2.33 -19.56
N ARG A 112 -6.61 3.34 -18.71
CA ARG A 112 -7.83 4.14 -18.53
C ARG A 112 -7.53 5.62 -18.61
N THR A 113 -8.30 6.30 -19.46
CA THR A 113 -8.24 7.75 -19.65
C THR A 113 -9.35 8.42 -18.87
N PHE A 114 -8.99 9.43 -18.09
CA PHE A 114 -9.90 10.23 -17.29
C PHE A 114 -9.86 11.66 -17.82
N ALA A 115 -11.04 12.23 -18.08
CA ALA A 115 -11.16 13.66 -18.34
C ALA A 115 -11.06 14.41 -17.00
N ILE A 116 -10.28 15.49 -16.97
CA ILE A 116 -10.14 16.35 -15.79
C ILE A 116 -10.86 17.67 -16.04
N ASP A 117 -11.47 18.21 -14.97
CA ASP A 117 -12.35 19.37 -15.00
C ASP A 117 -11.71 20.58 -15.71
N SER A 118 -12.45 21.12 -16.67
CA SER A 118 -12.06 22.20 -17.58
C SER A 118 -12.39 23.60 -17.04
N SER A 119 -12.57 23.75 -15.72
CA SER A 119 -13.19 24.93 -15.10
C SER A 119 -12.33 26.21 -15.05
N GLY A 120 -11.35 26.36 -15.94
CA GLY A 120 -10.72 27.66 -16.19
C GLY A 120 -9.75 28.13 -15.10
N LYS A 121 -9.31 27.25 -14.20
CA LYS A 121 -8.30 27.52 -13.16
C LYS A 121 -7.42 26.28 -12.94
N ASP A 122 -6.36 26.43 -12.14
CA ASP A 122 -5.59 25.29 -11.65
C ASP A 122 -6.48 24.48 -10.69
N ASN A 123 -6.69 23.20 -10.99
CA ASN A 123 -7.69 22.37 -10.32
C ASN A 123 -7.04 21.14 -9.67
N PRO A 124 -7.25 20.91 -8.35
CA PRO A 124 -6.91 19.63 -7.75
C PRO A 124 -7.85 18.54 -8.27
N PHE A 125 -7.32 17.33 -8.42
CA PHE A 125 -8.10 16.16 -8.78
C PHE A 125 -7.71 14.96 -7.92
N THR A 126 -8.66 14.05 -7.75
CA THR A 126 -8.47 12.71 -7.20
C THR A 126 -9.17 11.73 -8.15
N ILE A 127 -8.43 10.72 -8.62
CA ILE A 127 -8.90 9.68 -9.53
C ILE A 127 -8.76 8.33 -8.84
N LEU A 128 -9.80 7.50 -8.92
CA LEU A 128 -9.73 6.10 -8.52
C LEU A 128 -9.54 5.24 -9.76
N TYR A 129 -8.32 4.78 -9.98
CA TYR A 129 -7.97 3.86 -11.05
C TYR A 129 -8.18 2.42 -10.61
N ARG A 130 -9.02 1.68 -11.35
CA ARG A 130 -9.38 0.28 -11.10
C ARG A 130 -9.07 -0.63 -12.30
N GLY A 131 -8.21 -0.18 -13.21
CA GLY A 131 -8.07 -0.80 -14.53
C GLY A 131 -9.23 -0.43 -15.45
N ASP A 132 -9.43 -1.22 -16.50
CA ASP A 132 -10.53 -1.06 -17.45
C ASP A 132 -11.66 -2.03 -17.11
N GLU A 133 -12.60 -1.53 -16.30
CA GLU A 133 -13.79 -2.27 -15.89
C GLU A 133 -14.71 -2.62 -17.08
N THR A 134 -14.58 -1.93 -18.22
CA THR A 134 -15.45 -2.17 -19.40
C THR A 134 -15.01 -3.37 -20.22
N THR A 135 -13.71 -3.70 -20.22
CA THR A 135 -13.15 -4.84 -20.94
C THR A 135 -12.90 -6.05 -20.05
N GLY A 136 -13.31 -5.99 -18.77
CA GLY A 136 -13.07 -7.06 -17.79
C GLY A 136 -11.62 -7.16 -17.33
N ASN A 137 -10.81 -6.15 -17.61
CA ASN A 137 -9.43 -6.03 -17.18
C ASN A 137 -9.37 -5.16 -15.92
N ASP A 138 -10.07 -5.59 -14.87
CA ASP A 138 -10.04 -4.87 -13.61
C ASP A 138 -8.72 -5.16 -12.86
N LEU A 139 -8.28 -4.17 -12.09
CA LEU A 139 -7.02 -4.23 -11.33
C LEU A 139 -7.07 -5.31 -10.25
N ALA A 140 -8.23 -5.54 -9.62
CA ALA A 140 -8.36 -6.50 -8.54
C ALA A 140 -8.18 -7.94 -9.03
N ALA A 141 -8.82 -8.30 -10.15
CA ALA A 141 -8.68 -9.59 -10.81
C ALA A 141 -7.26 -9.81 -11.33
N TYR A 142 -6.64 -8.76 -11.90
CA TYR A 142 -5.24 -8.82 -12.30
C TYR A 142 -4.32 -9.14 -11.12
N LEU A 143 -4.46 -8.42 -10.01
CA LEU A 143 -3.68 -8.67 -8.80
C LEU A 143 -4.02 -10.02 -8.17
N ALA A 144 -5.27 -10.49 -8.24
CA ALA A 144 -5.68 -11.81 -7.76
C ALA A 144 -4.96 -12.95 -8.50
N GLY A 145 -4.70 -12.79 -9.81
CA GLY A 145 -3.94 -13.76 -10.60
C GLY A 145 -2.45 -13.82 -10.25
N ILE A 146 -1.91 -12.79 -9.59
CA ILE A 146 -0.48 -12.68 -9.25
C ILE A 146 -0.24 -13.00 -7.77
N ILE A 147 -1.04 -12.38 -6.89
CA ILE A 147 -0.94 -12.47 -5.43
C ILE A 147 -1.71 -13.71 -4.96
N THR A 148 -1.04 -14.85 -5.06
CA THR A 148 -1.60 -16.18 -4.70
C THR A 148 -0.91 -16.81 -3.49
N SER A 149 0.18 -16.20 -3.01
CA SER A 149 1.00 -16.69 -1.90
C SER A 149 1.60 -15.53 -1.10
N PRO A 150 2.20 -15.77 0.07
CA PRO A 150 2.99 -14.76 0.74
C PRO A 150 4.22 -14.35 -0.08
N GLY A 151 4.52 -13.06 -0.13
CA GLY A 151 5.75 -12.57 -0.72
C GLY A 151 5.73 -11.10 -1.12
N PRO A 152 6.90 -10.59 -1.57
CA PRO A 152 7.00 -9.31 -2.23
C PRO A 152 6.59 -9.43 -3.71
N TYR A 153 5.92 -8.41 -4.21
CA TYR A 153 5.50 -8.25 -5.60
C TYR A 153 5.91 -6.87 -6.08
N THR A 154 6.45 -6.77 -7.30
CA THR A 154 6.84 -5.49 -7.91
C THR A 154 5.93 -5.16 -9.09
N PHE A 155 5.48 -3.91 -9.10
CA PHE A 155 4.60 -3.38 -10.13
C PHE A 155 5.15 -2.05 -10.62
N THR A 156 4.83 -1.73 -11.86
CA THR A 156 5.13 -0.47 -12.51
C THR A 156 3.82 0.26 -12.77
N ILE A 157 3.73 1.51 -12.34
CA ILE A 157 2.65 2.44 -12.71
C ILE A 157 3.19 3.44 -13.73
N LYS A 158 2.38 3.75 -14.73
CA LYS A 158 2.61 4.84 -15.68
C LYS A 158 1.44 5.79 -15.69
N VAL A 159 1.75 7.08 -15.70
CA VAL A 159 0.79 8.16 -15.84
C VAL A 159 1.20 9.03 -17.01
N ASP A 160 0.35 9.08 -18.03
CA ASP A 160 0.48 9.97 -19.19
C ASP A 160 -0.45 11.17 -19.02
N VAL A 161 0.06 12.36 -19.38
CA VAL A 161 -0.64 13.63 -19.21
C VAL A 161 -0.87 14.28 -20.56
N SER A 162 -2.08 14.76 -20.84
CA SER A 162 -2.42 15.45 -22.09
C SER A 162 -3.33 16.67 -21.85
N GLY A 163 -3.20 17.67 -22.71
CA GLY A 163 -3.99 18.91 -22.70
C GLY A 163 -3.43 20.01 -21.80
N ALA A 164 -2.89 19.67 -20.62
CA ALA A 164 -2.25 20.62 -19.70
C ALA A 164 -1.10 19.99 -18.93
N GLY A 165 -0.28 20.81 -18.26
CA GLY A 165 0.69 20.31 -17.30
C GLY A 165 0.05 19.89 -15.98
N VAL A 166 0.66 18.91 -15.30
CA VAL A 166 0.22 18.40 -13.99
C VAL A 166 1.35 18.54 -12.98
N SER A 167 1.06 19.08 -11.81
CA SER A 167 1.97 19.18 -10.67
C SER A 167 1.48 18.39 -9.47
N LEU A 168 2.38 18.18 -8.50
CA LEU A 168 2.07 17.50 -7.22
C LEU A 168 1.43 16.11 -7.42
N LEU A 169 1.81 15.41 -8.48
CA LEU A 169 1.22 14.12 -8.82
C LEU A 169 1.67 13.10 -7.77
N GLY A 170 0.71 12.44 -7.14
CA GLY A 170 0.93 11.35 -6.19
C GLY A 170 0.02 10.17 -6.50
N ALA A 171 0.45 8.96 -6.16
CA ALA A 171 -0.41 7.79 -6.24
C ALA A 171 -0.15 6.81 -5.09
N ARG A 172 -1.24 6.16 -4.65
CA ARG A 172 -1.22 5.09 -3.66
C ARG A 172 -2.12 3.93 -4.08
N LEU A 173 -1.61 2.71 -4.01
CA LEU A 173 -2.40 1.48 -4.14
C LEU A 173 -3.10 1.18 -2.82
N ALA A 174 -4.41 0.99 -2.85
CA ALA A 174 -5.16 0.30 -1.81
C ALA A 174 -5.44 -1.14 -2.25
N LEU A 175 -4.99 -2.11 -1.46
CA LEU A 175 -5.20 -3.54 -1.69
C LEU A 175 -6.03 -4.12 -0.55
N LEU A 176 -7.20 -4.65 -0.88
CA LEU A 176 -8.07 -5.37 0.04
C LEU A 176 -7.99 -6.86 -0.28
N TYR A 177 -7.58 -7.68 0.69
CA TYR A 177 -7.55 -9.12 0.53
C TYR A 177 -8.10 -9.83 1.77
N GLN A 178 -8.62 -11.01 1.51
CA GLN A 178 -9.05 -11.98 2.50
C GLN A 178 -7.92 -12.99 2.72
N PHE A 179 -7.76 -13.49 3.94
CA PHE A 179 -6.86 -14.59 4.25
C PHE A 179 -7.45 -15.44 5.38
N THR A 180 -6.97 -16.66 5.52
CA THR A 180 -7.34 -17.53 6.64
C THR A 180 -6.22 -17.53 7.65
N GLN A 181 -6.49 -17.02 8.86
CA GLN A 181 -5.54 -17.09 9.96
C GLN A 181 -5.49 -18.55 10.47
N SER A 182 -4.29 -19.12 10.65
CA SER A 182 -4.20 -20.46 11.23
C SER A 182 -4.60 -20.42 12.72
N ALA A 183 -5.23 -21.48 13.21
CA ALA A 183 -5.90 -21.55 14.53
C ALA A 183 -4.95 -21.44 15.76
N GLY A 184 -3.66 -21.17 15.54
CA GLY A 184 -2.69 -20.79 16.58
C GLY A 184 -1.64 -19.82 16.03
N GLY A 185 -2.01 -19.02 15.03
CA GLY A 185 -1.14 -18.66 13.93
C GLY A 185 0.00 -17.71 14.24
N ALA A 186 1.22 -18.26 14.14
CA ALA A 186 2.41 -17.47 13.99
C ALA A 186 2.34 -16.64 12.69
N PHE A 187 2.56 -15.33 12.79
CA PHE A 187 2.82 -14.46 11.66
C PHE A 187 4.08 -14.93 10.91
N PRO A 188 4.20 -14.67 9.60
CA PRO A 188 5.43 -14.93 8.86
C PRO A 188 6.64 -14.37 9.60
N ALA A 189 7.78 -15.06 9.51
CA ALA A 189 9.00 -14.64 10.18
C ALA A 189 9.36 -13.18 9.86
N THR A 190 9.14 -12.76 8.61
CA THR A 190 9.37 -11.39 8.16
C THR A 190 8.29 -10.87 7.24
N GLY A 191 8.14 -9.53 7.22
CA GLY A 191 7.51 -8.77 6.17
C GLY A 191 8.40 -7.62 5.72
N THR A 192 8.39 -7.29 4.42
CA THR A 192 9.31 -6.29 3.87
C THR A 192 8.55 -5.15 3.20
N VAL A 193 8.92 -3.91 3.49
CA VAL A 193 8.40 -2.71 2.82
C VAL A 193 9.57 -1.93 2.26
N ILE A 194 9.48 -1.52 1.00
CA ILE A 194 10.49 -0.70 0.33
C ILE A 194 9.87 0.66 0.03
N SER A 195 10.61 1.71 0.36
CA SER A 195 10.20 3.08 0.11
C SER A 195 10.27 3.44 -1.38
N PRO A 196 9.58 4.51 -1.80
CA PRO A 196 9.88 5.12 -3.08
C PRO A 196 11.27 5.76 -3.12
N THR A 197 11.69 6.20 -4.31
CA THR A 197 12.87 7.04 -4.46
C THR A 197 12.60 8.44 -3.93
N PHE A 198 13.40 8.88 -2.96
CA PHE A 198 13.45 10.27 -2.52
C PHE A 198 14.61 11.01 -3.18
N ASN A 199 14.40 12.28 -3.52
CA ASN A 199 15.42 13.19 -4.07
C ASN A 199 15.76 14.23 -3.01
N THR A 200 17.03 14.35 -2.62
CA THR A 200 17.48 15.34 -1.63
C THR A 200 17.59 16.75 -2.21
N TYR A 201 17.57 16.89 -3.55
CA TYR A 201 17.84 18.13 -4.28
C TYR A 201 19.22 18.74 -4.07
N ALA A 202 20.09 18.09 -3.30
CA ALA A 202 21.49 18.46 -3.21
C ALA A 202 22.16 18.16 -4.56
N VAL A 203 22.46 19.22 -5.32
CA VAL A 203 22.98 19.12 -6.70
C VAL A 203 24.28 18.32 -6.76
N ASN A 204 25.11 18.45 -5.72
CA ASN A 204 26.39 17.74 -5.59
C ASN A 204 26.29 16.45 -4.76
N GLY A 205 25.07 15.98 -4.50
CA GLY A 205 24.78 14.89 -3.57
C GLY A 205 24.70 15.36 -2.13
N ALA A 206 24.12 14.52 -1.29
CA ALA A 206 24.00 14.72 0.15
C ALA A 206 24.84 13.68 0.91
N THR A 207 25.11 13.97 2.18
CA THR A 207 25.60 13.00 3.16
C THR A 207 24.46 12.59 4.08
N PHE A 208 24.15 11.28 4.12
CA PHE A 208 23.12 10.74 5.00
C PHE A 208 23.72 10.42 6.38
N ASN A 209 23.15 11.01 7.42
CA ASN A 209 23.72 11.06 8.77
C ASN A 209 23.17 9.97 9.69
N SER A 210 21.85 9.77 9.68
CA SER A 210 21.20 8.84 10.60
C SER A 210 19.85 8.35 10.08
N ILE A 211 19.41 7.22 10.62
CA ILE A 211 18.08 6.65 10.38
C ILE A 211 17.39 6.34 11.71
N LEU A 212 16.10 6.64 11.80
CA LEU A 212 15.23 6.26 12.92
C LEU A 212 13.82 5.93 12.39
N TRP A 213 12.99 5.35 13.23
CA TRP A 213 11.60 5.04 12.89
C TRP A 213 10.67 5.21 14.07
N LYS A 214 9.39 5.43 13.77
CA LYS A 214 8.30 5.55 14.75
C LYS A 214 7.30 4.43 14.57
N GLY A 215 6.68 4.01 15.67
CA GLY A 215 5.62 3.02 15.67
C GLY A 215 5.65 2.13 16.90
N ALA A 216 5.12 0.92 16.78
CA ALA A 216 5.01 -0.02 17.88
C ALA A 216 5.92 -1.24 17.67
N LYS A 217 6.73 -1.55 18.69
CA LYS A 217 7.56 -2.77 18.74
C LYS A 217 7.10 -3.69 19.88
N PRO A 218 6.17 -4.63 19.65
CA PRO A 218 5.78 -5.60 20.67
C PRO A 218 6.99 -6.40 21.18
N THR A 219 6.97 -6.80 22.45
CA THR A 219 8.03 -7.62 23.03
C THR A 219 8.23 -8.91 22.21
N GLY A 220 9.50 -9.26 21.97
CA GLY A 220 9.84 -10.45 21.17
C GLY A 220 9.79 -10.25 19.66
N THR A 221 9.48 -9.05 19.16
CA THR A 221 9.56 -8.68 17.74
C THR A 221 10.81 -7.85 17.44
N ASN A 222 11.09 -7.61 16.15
CA ASN A 222 12.19 -6.74 15.74
C ASN A 222 11.89 -5.94 14.47
N VAL A 223 12.57 -4.81 14.31
CA VAL A 223 12.54 -4.01 13.08
C VAL A 223 13.98 -3.84 12.60
N ARG A 224 14.21 -4.20 11.34
CA ARG A 224 15.49 -4.05 10.66
C ARG A 224 15.33 -3.06 9.51
N LEU A 225 16.31 -2.19 9.34
CA LEU A 225 16.33 -1.16 8.31
C LEU A 225 17.59 -1.31 7.44
N GLN A 226 17.43 -1.06 6.15
CA GLN A 226 18.53 -0.86 5.21
C GLN A 226 18.30 0.42 4.43
N LEU A 227 19.39 1.03 3.98
CA LEU A 227 19.35 2.21 3.13
C LEU A 227 20.06 1.90 1.81
N ALA A 228 19.53 2.44 0.73
CA ALA A 228 20.15 2.42 -0.59
C ALA A 228 20.22 3.86 -1.11
N THR A 229 21.33 4.24 -1.72
CA THR A 229 21.60 5.61 -2.17
C THR A 229 22.19 5.59 -3.58
N SER A 230 21.93 6.64 -4.36
CA SER A 230 22.40 6.70 -5.74
C SER A 230 22.47 8.14 -6.24
N ASN A 231 23.24 8.37 -7.31
CA ASN A 231 23.20 9.62 -8.08
C ASN A 231 22.23 9.56 -9.26
N CYS A 232 21.54 8.43 -9.43
CA CYS A 232 20.51 8.19 -10.42
C CYS A 232 19.16 7.86 -9.76
N PRO A 233 18.03 8.35 -10.29
CA PRO A 233 16.71 8.16 -9.68
C PRO A 233 16.21 6.70 -9.70
N ASN A 234 16.81 5.86 -10.55
CA ASN A 234 16.54 4.44 -10.70
C ASN A 234 17.56 3.55 -9.95
N GLY A 235 18.41 4.13 -9.09
CA GLY A 235 19.41 3.36 -8.33
C GLY A 235 20.67 3.02 -9.10
N GLU A 236 20.84 3.54 -10.31
CA GLU A 236 21.98 3.20 -11.16
C GLU A 236 23.30 3.87 -10.74
N THR A 237 24.43 3.30 -11.15
CA THR A 237 25.77 3.76 -10.78
C THR A 237 26.46 4.70 -11.79
N ASN A 238 25.84 4.98 -12.95
CA ASN A 238 26.45 5.73 -14.08
C ASN A 238 25.85 7.14 -14.34
N PRO A 239 25.87 8.07 -13.37
CA PRO A 239 25.39 9.44 -13.61
C PRO A 239 26.26 10.16 -14.67
N PRO A 240 25.69 11.06 -15.50
CA PRO A 240 24.29 11.52 -15.55
C PRO A 240 23.37 10.67 -16.46
N VAL A 241 23.89 9.61 -17.08
CA VAL A 241 23.18 8.84 -18.12
C VAL A 241 22.07 7.99 -17.52
N CYS A 242 22.30 7.39 -16.35
CA CYS A 242 21.28 6.72 -15.53
C CYS A 242 20.39 5.73 -16.30
N SER A 243 20.99 4.83 -17.07
CA SER A 243 20.28 4.04 -18.09
C SER A 243 19.56 2.80 -17.57
N THR A 244 20.12 2.07 -16.60
CA THR A 244 19.60 0.77 -16.12
C THR A 244 20.20 0.47 -14.76
N GLY A 245 19.44 0.32 -13.68
CA GLY A 245 20.06 0.10 -12.36
C GLY A 245 19.24 -0.74 -11.40
N THR A 246 19.90 -1.19 -10.34
CA THR A 246 19.29 -1.90 -9.21
C THR A 246 19.77 -1.24 -7.93
N TRP A 247 18.84 -0.99 -7.00
CA TRP A 247 19.16 -0.41 -5.70
C TRP A 247 19.94 -1.39 -4.82
N ASN A 248 21.13 -0.99 -4.37
CA ASN A 248 21.93 -1.73 -3.40
C ASN A 248 21.53 -1.34 -1.97
N TYR A 249 20.74 -2.19 -1.30
CA TYR A 249 20.33 -1.97 0.09
C TYR A 249 21.36 -2.53 1.04
N VAL A 250 21.97 -1.66 1.85
CA VAL A 250 22.98 -2.04 2.84
C VAL A 250 22.57 -1.57 4.22
N GLY A 251 23.11 -2.21 5.26
CA GLY A 251 22.82 -1.83 6.64
C GLY A 251 23.95 -2.12 7.61
N GLY A 252 23.71 -1.73 8.87
CA GLY A 252 24.57 -2.03 10.00
C GLY A 252 25.98 -1.45 9.89
N ALA A 253 26.92 -2.13 10.54
CA ALA A 253 28.32 -1.71 10.62
C ALA A 253 29.18 -2.30 9.49
N THR A 254 28.72 -3.37 8.85
CA THR A 254 29.49 -4.07 7.81
C THR A 254 29.19 -3.57 6.40
N CYS A 255 28.10 -2.81 6.22
CA CYS A 255 27.71 -2.24 4.92
C CYS A 255 27.41 -3.30 3.86
N LEU A 256 26.88 -4.43 4.29
CA LEU A 256 26.51 -5.55 3.43
C LEU A 256 24.99 -5.68 3.31
N ALA A 257 24.55 -6.37 2.25
CA ALA A 257 23.13 -6.61 1.98
C ALA A 257 22.44 -7.54 2.99
N ASN A 258 23.22 -8.27 3.80
CA ASN A 258 22.74 -9.13 4.88
C ASN A 258 22.94 -8.51 6.27
N ASP A 259 23.31 -7.23 6.34
CA ASP A 259 23.44 -6.47 7.58
C ASP A 259 22.38 -5.36 7.65
N TYR A 260 22.05 -4.92 8.85
CA TYR A 260 20.85 -4.14 9.14
C TYR A 260 21.10 -3.11 10.24
N TYR A 261 20.50 -1.94 10.07
CA TYR A 261 20.31 -1.02 11.18
C TYR A 261 19.13 -1.50 12.03
N THR A 262 19.31 -1.51 13.35
CA THR A 262 18.25 -1.87 14.31
C THR A 262 18.06 -0.76 15.36
N PRO A 263 17.75 0.48 14.95
CA PRO A 263 17.33 1.51 15.90
C PRO A 263 16.13 1.02 16.73
N PRO A 264 16.05 1.32 18.03
CA PRO A 264 14.82 1.15 18.78
C PRO A 264 13.72 2.11 18.24
N PRO A 265 12.43 1.84 18.49
CA PRO A 265 11.35 2.72 18.08
C PRO A 265 11.41 4.05 18.81
N ASP A 266 11.24 5.17 18.11
CA ASP A 266 10.91 6.44 18.76
C ASP A 266 9.42 6.43 19.18
N ASP A 267 9.18 5.98 20.42
CA ASP A 267 7.88 5.80 21.06
C ASP A 267 7.67 6.72 22.28
N GLY A 268 8.47 7.78 22.39
CA GLY A 268 8.52 8.66 23.55
C GLY A 268 9.37 8.15 24.71
N THR A 269 9.59 6.84 24.83
CA THR A 269 10.57 6.27 25.78
C THR A 269 11.97 6.13 25.18
N HIS A 270 12.05 5.96 23.86
CA HIS A 270 13.30 6.06 23.09
C HIS A 270 13.27 7.25 22.12
N ALA A 271 12.73 8.39 22.57
CA ALA A 271 12.78 9.63 21.80
C ALA A 271 14.22 9.93 21.34
N ASP A 272 14.36 10.35 20.08
CA ASP A 272 15.65 10.68 19.45
C ASP A 272 16.66 9.52 19.33
N ALA A 273 16.21 8.26 19.38
CA ALA A 273 17.08 7.09 19.26
C ALA A 273 17.52 6.78 17.80
N ALA A 274 18.09 7.79 17.15
CA ALA A 274 18.63 7.66 15.81
C ALA A 274 19.89 6.78 15.78
N THR A 275 19.97 5.90 14.79
CA THR A 275 21.18 5.12 14.52
C THR A 275 22.04 5.84 13.48
N PRO A 276 23.32 6.14 13.76
CA PRO A 276 24.23 6.73 12.78
C PRO A 276 24.44 5.81 11.58
N LEU A 277 24.46 6.40 10.39
CA LEU A 277 24.74 5.70 9.14
C LEU A 277 26.26 5.68 8.91
N MET A 278 26.87 4.50 8.98
CA MET A 278 28.34 4.36 8.99
C MET A 278 28.95 4.00 7.63
N CYS A 279 28.13 3.67 6.63
CA CYS A 279 28.58 3.24 5.31
C CYS A 279 28.90 4.42 4.40
N TYR A 280 29.90 5.22 4.78
CA TYR A 280 30.23 6.49 4.15
C TYR A 280 30.44 6.41 2.63
N ASN A 281 31.06 5.34 2.13
CA ASN A 281 31.27 5.15 0.68
C ASN A 281 29.95 4.97 -0.09
N GLU A 282 28.95 4.37 0.55
CA GLU A 282 27.63 4.18 -0.03
C GLU A 282 26.81 5.47 0.10
N PHE A 283 26.89 6.15 1.24
CA PHE A 283 25.97 7.23 1.61
C PHE A 283 26.47 8.65 1.37
N ASN A 284 27.75 8.87 1.07
CA ASN A 284 28.25 10.22 0.80
C ASN A 284 28.09 10.60 -0.68
N ASN A 285 27.82 11.89 -0.91
CA ASN A 285 27.71 12.49 -2.24
C ASN A 285 26.69 11.76 -3.14
N LYS A 286 25.56 11.35 -2.55
CA LYS A 286 24.44 10.72 -3.28
C LYS A 286 23.19 11.60 -3.21
N ARG A 287 22.51 11.77 -4.34
CA ARG A 287 21.33 12.64 -4.45
C ARG A 287 20.01 11.94 -4.14
N TYR A 288 19.92 10.66 -4.45
CA TYR A 288 18.68 9.88 -4.32
C TYR A 288 18.85 8.80 -3.26
N PHE A 289 17.78 8.48 -2.56
CA PHE A 289 17.78 7.37 -1.61
C PHE A 289 16.47 6.61 -1.57
N ARG A 290 16.54 5.37 -1.07
CA ARG A 290 15.42 4.52 -0.67
C ARG A 290 15.77 3.85 0.66
N TYR A 291 14.75 3.53 1.46
CA TYR A 291 14.90 2.68 2.62
C TYR A 291 14.10 1.38 2.45
N LYS A 292 14.57 0.32 3.11
CA LYS A 292 13.86 -0.95 3.23
C LYS A 292 13.64 -1.24 4.71
N VAL A 293 12.38 -1.49 5.06
CA VAL A 293 11.94 -1.92 6.38
C VAL A 293 11.69 -3.43 6.33
N ILE A 294 12.23 -4.15 7.30
CA ILE A 294 11.97 -5.56 7.51
C ILE A 294 11.36 -5.69 8.91
N LEU A 295 10.07 -6.02 8.94
CA LEU A 295 9.28 -6.28 10.13
C LEU A 295 9.48 -7.74 10.50
N CYS A 296 9.91 -8.03 11.71
CA CYS A 296 10.15 -9.39 12.18
C CYS A 296 9.14 -9.76 13.26
N SER A 297 8.39 -10.84 13.04
CA SER A 297 7.43 -11.33 14.04
C SER A 297 8.09 -12.00 15.24
N SER A 298 9.37 -12.32 15.11
CA SER A 298 10.27 -12.83 16.15
C SER A 298 11.54 -11.97 16.23
N SER A 299 12.29 -12.09 17.32
CA SER A 299 13.50 -11.28 17.56
C SER A 299 14.65 -11.61 16.58
N ASN A 300 14.70 -12.85 16.09
CA ASN A 300 15.75 -13.34 15.19
C ASN A 300 15.43 -13.13 13.69
N CYS A 301 14.18 -12.78 13.35
CA CYS A 301 13.72 -12.61 11.97
C CYS A 301 13.82 -13.86 11.08
N THR A 302 13.95 -15.04 11.68
CA THR A 302 13.98 -16.32 10.97
C THR A 302 12.79 -17.18 11.33
N ASP A 303 12.33 -17.09 12.58
CA ASP A 303 11.21 -17.88 13.06
C ASP A 303 9.91 -17.10 12.94
N ALA A 304 8.83 -17.82 12.68
CA ALA A 304 7.48 -17.26 12.77
C ALA A 304 7.17 -16.91 14.25
N GLY A 305 6.50 -15.78 14.49
CA GLY A 305 6.17 -15.31 15.84
C GLY A 305 4.71 -14.90 16.01
N ASN A 306 4.30 -14.56 17.24
CA ASN A 306 2.88 -14.33 17.58
C ASN A 306 2.45 -12.86 17.61
N SER A 307 3.32 -11.95 17.16
CA SER A 307 3.03 -10.53 17.05
C SER A 307 3.79 -9.95 15.87
N THR A 308 3.35 -8.81 15.35
CA THR A 308 4.07 -8.06 14.31
C THR A 308 4.37 -6.66 14.83
N PRO A 309 5.56 -6.11 14.60
CA PRO A 309 5.80 -4.69 14.80
C PRO A 309 5.05 -3.89 13.73
N GLN A 310 4.83 -2.61 14.04
CA GLN A 310 4.24 -1.62 13.17
C GLN A 310 5.21 -0.46 13.04
N VAL A 311 5.51 -0.06 11.80
CA VAL A 311 6.31 1.12 11.49
C VAL A 311 5.38 2.14 10.84
N ASP A 312 5.22 3.30 11.48
CA ASP A 312 4.39 4.39 11.00
C ASP A 312 5.22 5.37 10.17
N ASP A 313 6.41 5.72 10.65
CA ASP A 313 7.33 6.62 9.97
C ASP A 313 8.75 6.07 9.93
N VAL A 314 9.46 6.34 8.84
CA VAL A 314 10.92 6.19 8.75
C VAL A 314 11.50 7.56 8.45
N ILE A 315 12.43 7.99 9.29
CA ILE A 315 13.06 9.31 9.21
C ILE A 315 14.53 9.09 8.89
N VAL A 316 14.97 9.66 7.77
CA VAL A 316 16.36 9.67 7.32
C VAL A 316 16.87 11.10 7.37
N ASN A 317 17.89 11.34 8.19
CA ASN A 317 18.53 12.65 8.32
C ASN A 317 19.70 12.77 7.34
N TRP A 318 19.86 13.92 6.70
CA TRP A 318 20.92 14.18 5.74
C TRP A 318 21.31 15.66 5.71
N SER A 319 22.50 15.96 5.20
CA SER A 319 23.02 17.32 4.99
C SER A 319 23.53 17.51 3.56
N PRO A 320 23.35 18.70 2.95
CA PRO A 320 23.95 19.05 1.66
C PRO A 320 25.47 19.10 1.67
#